data_AF-A0A520XN43-F1
#
_entry.id   AF-A0A520XN43-F1
#
_cell.length_a   1.000
_cell.length_b   1.000
_cell.length_c   1.000
_cell.angle_alpha   90.00
_cell.angle_beta   90.00
_cell.angle_gamma   90.00
#
_symmetry.space_group_name_H-M   'P 1'
#
loop_
_entity.id
_entity.type
_entity.pdbx_description
1 polymer ?
#
loop_
_entity_poly.entity_id
_entity_poly.type
_entity_poly.pdbx_seq_one_letter_code
_entity_poly.pdbx_strand_id
1 'polypeptide(L)'
;MNGDDFNVPSHVLKSFPITPAQVEPIHKELEELARLLRAEQPRHPSVTLYAKKEIGNYDLNRCRHITDQAEQLILGALELSHLWPAVLLADARSQKATGERPGTEREWPFPWNGHHG
;
A
#
# COMPACT_ATOMS: atom_id res chain seq x y z
N MET A 1 -14.78 -15.69 -12.53
CA MET A 1 -13.61 -15.55 -11.65
C MET A 1 -13.02 -14.20 -11.99
N ASN A 2 -13.44 -13.14 -11.30
CA ASN A 2 -12.97 -11.79 -11.57
C ASN A 2 -11.81 -11.53 -10.61
N GLY A 3 -10.63 -11.34 -11.18
CA GLY A 3 -9.50 -10.81 -10.43
C GLY A 3 -9.82 -9.37 -10.02
N ASP A 4 -9.52 -9.07 -8.76
CA ASP A 4 -9.47 -7.74 -8.15
C ASP A 4 -10.64 -6.79 -8.46
N ASP A 5 -11.68 -6.82 -7.62
CA ASP A 5 -12.79 -5.85 -7.60
C ASP A 5 -12.37 -4.46 -7.06
N PHE A 6 -11.14 -4.01 -7.32
CA PHE A 6 -10.74 -2.63 -7.06
C PHE A 6 -10.99 -1.76 -8.30
N ASN A 7 -12.28 -1.59 -8.62
CA ASN A 7 -12.69 -0.63 -9.64
C ASN A 7 -12.80 0.76 -9.00
N VAL A 8 -11.86 1.66 -9.30
CA VAL A 8 -11.97 3.08 -8.93
C VAL A 8 -12.47 3.85 -10.15
N PRO A 9 -13.80 3.97 -10.34
CA PRO A 9 -14.33 4.71 -11.46
C PRO A 9 -13.97 6.20 -11.34
N SER A 10 -13.87 6.89 -12.48
CA SER A 10 -13.43 8.29 -12.52
C SER A 10 -14.27 9.25 -11.66
N HIS A 11 -15.52 8.89 -11.35
CA HIS A 11 -16.35 9.68 -10.44
C HIS A 11 -15.87 9.63 -8.98
N VAL A 12 -15.28 8.51 -8.52
CA VAL A 12 -14.70 8.39 -7.18
C VAL A 12 -13.51 9.33 -7.02
N LEU A 13 -12.67 9.42 -8.05
CA LEU A 13 -11.54 10.36 -8.09
C LEU A 13 -12.00 11.81 -8.09
N LYS A 14 -13.11 12.12 -8.78
CA LYS A 14 -13.70 13.48 -8.79
C LYS A 14 -14.34 13.87 -7.45
N SER A 15 -14.79 12.90 -6.66
CA SER A 15 -15.36 13.12 -5.33
C SER A 15 -14.33 12.99 -4.20
N PHE A 16 -13.05 12.77 -4.52
CA PHE A 16 -12.03 12.58 -3.50
C PHE A 16 -11.81 13.91 -2.74
N PRO A 17 -11.82 13.89 -1.39
CA PRO A 17 -11.77 15.12 -0.60
C PRO A 17 -10.38 15.79 -0.57
N ILE A 18 -9.41 15.20 -1.27
CA ILE A 18 -8.04 15.73 -1.43
C ILE A 18 -7.80 15.93 -2.93
N THR A 19 -7.48 17.16 -3.30
CA THR A 19 -7.10 17.51 -4.68
C THR A 19 -5.58 17.46 -4.86
N PRO A 20 -5.07 17.25 -6.08
CA PRO A 20 -3.63 17.30 -6.33
C PRO A 20 -2.98 18.61 -5.88
N ALA A 21 -3.68 19.74 -6.03
CA ALA A 21 -3.19 21.05 -5.61
C ALA A 21 -2.88 21.15 -4.10
N GLN A 22 -3.60 20.40 -3.25
CA GLN A 22 -3.36 20.39 -1.80
C GLN A 22 -2.09 19.65 -1.41
N VAL A 23 -1.60 18.75 -2.26
CA VAL A 23 -0.39 17.94 -2.00
C VAL A 23 0.78 18.29 -2.93
N GLU A 24 0.58 19.21 -3.87
CA GLU A 24 1.62 19.71 -4.77
C GLU A 24 2.91 20.15 -4.03
N PRO A 25 2.84 20.85 -2.88
CA PRO A 25 4.05 21.27 -2.17
C PRO A 25 4.93 20.12 -1.68
N ILE A 26 4.37 18.92 -1.50
CA ILE A 26 5.06 17.72 -1.01
C ILE A 26 5.23 16.65 -2.11
N HIS A 27 4.94 16.98 -3.38
CA HIS A 27 4.91 16.01 -4.47
C HIS A 27 6.23 15.25 -4.62
N LYS A 28 7.37 15.96 -4.55
CA LYS A 28 8.69 15.34 -4.77
C LYS A 28 9.05 14.36 -3.66
N GLU A 29 8.70 14.68 -2.43
CA GLU A 29 8.89 13.84 -1.27
C GLU A 29 8.01 12.58 -1.37
N LEU A 30 6.77 12.72 -1.82
CA LEU A 30 5.87 11.60 -2.09
C LEU A 30 6.38 10.72 -3.24
N GLU A 31 6.92 11.30 -4.30
CA GLU A 31 7.50 10.56 -5.43
C GLU A 31 8.73 9.73 -5.00
N GLU A 32 9.58 10.31 -4.15
CA GLU A 32 10.73 9.61 -3.59
C GLU A 32 10.30 8.46 -2.67
N LEU A 33 9.34 8.68 -1.78
CA LEU A 33 8.77 7.62 -0.95
C LEU A 33 8.13 6.51 -1.80
N ALA A 34 7.46 6.85 -2.90
CA ALA A 34 6.91 5.87 -3.84
C ALA A 34 8.02 5.04 -4.50
N ARG A 35 9.15 5.65 -4.86
CA ARG A 35 10.33 4.93 -5.40
C ARG A 35 10.92 3.98 -4.35
N LEU A 36 11.07 4.44 -3.11
CA LEU A 36 11.56 3.62 -1.99
C LEU A 36 10.60 2.44 -1.72
N LEU A 37 9.29 2.70 -1.69
CA LEU A 37 8.28 1.66 -1.49
C LEU A 37 8.33 0.60 -2.59
N ARG A 38 8.45 1.02 -3.87
CA ARG A 38 8.59 0.09 -5.01
C ARG A 38 9.84 -0.78 -4.93
N ALA A 39 10.93 -0.26 -4.35
CA ALA A 39 12.16 -1.03 -4.13
C ALA A 39 12.06 -1.97 -2.90
N GLU A 40 11.30 -1.58 -1.87
CA GLU A 40 11.17 -2.35 -0.63
C GLU A 40 10.17 -3.50 -0.76
N GLN A 41 9.04 -3.28 -1.45
CA GLN A 41 7.96 -4.25 -1.63
C GLN A 41 8.44 -5.66 -2.07
N PRO A 42 9.28 -5.81 -3.11
CA PRO A 42 9.73 -7.13 -3.59
C PRO A 42 10.51 -7.95 -2.57
N ARG A 43 11.04 -7.31 -1.53
CA ARG A 43 11.80 -7.95 -0.44
C ARG A 43 10.88 -8.66 0.55
N HIS A 44 9.58 -8.40 0.50
CA HIS A 44 8.59 -8.93 1.45
C HIS A 44 7.42 -9.63 0.74
N PRO A 45 7.65 -10.70 -0.03
CA PRO A 45 6.56 -11.43 -0.66
C PRO A 45 5.62 -12.08 0.36
N SER A 46 4.37 -12.21 -0.04
CA SER A 46 3.33 -12.97 0.63
C SER A 46 2.53 -13.72 -0.43
N VAL A 47 2.84 -15.00 -0.61
CA VAL A 47 2.28 -15.84 -1.68
C VAL A 47 1.43 -16.94 -1.08
N THR A 48 0.19 -17.10 -1.54
CA THR A 48 -0.67 -18.21 -1.13
C THR A 48 -1.08 -19.02 -2.35
N LEU A 49 -0.95 -20.35 -2.27
CA LEU A 49 -1.52 -21.24 -3.27
C LEU A 49 -3.05 -21.34 -3.10
N TYR A 50 -3.80 -20.83 -4.07
CA TYR A 50 -5.25 -20.87 -4.08
C TYR A 50 -5.78 -21.50 -5.37
N ALA A 51 -6.55 -22.57 -5.24
CA ALA A 51 -7.12 -23.29 -6.39
C ALA A 51 -6.09 -23.65 -7.49
N LYS A 52 -4.92 -24.16 -7.07
CA LYS A 52 -3.76 -24.50 -7.93
C LYS A 52 -3.13 -23.31 -8.66
N LYS A 53 -3.40 -22.08 -8.22
CA LYS A 53 -2.78 -20.85 -8.72
C LYS A 53 -2.10 -20.13 -7.57
N GLU A 54 -0.90 -19.63 -7.81
CA GLU A 54 -0.20 -18.79 -6.86
C GLU A 54 -0.79 -17.39 -6.91
N ILE A 55 -1.20 -16.88 -5.76
CA ILE A 55 -1.67 -15.51 -5.60
C ILE A 55 -0.66 -14.80 -4.69
N GLY A 56 0.14 -13.93 -5.29
CA GLY A 56 1.16 -13.16 -4.60
C GLY A 56 0.73 -11.73 -4.32
N ASN A 57 1.17 -11.20 -3.20
CA ASN A 57 1.20 -9.77 -2.88
C ASN A 57 2.45 -9.49 -2.05
N TYR A 58 2.60 -8.28 -1.55
CA TYR A 58 3.65 -7.88 -0.62
C TYR A 58 3.08 -7.73 0.79
N ASP A 59 3.88 -8.07 1.80
CA ASP A 59 3.57 -7.80 3.20
C ASP A 59 3.86 -6.33 3.53
N LEU A 60 2.84 -5.49 3.33
CA LEU A 60 2.95 -4.05 3.58
C LEU A 60 3.18 -3.70 5.05
N ASN A 61 2.99 -4.64 6.01
CA ASN A 61 3.39 -4.39 7.40
C ASN A 61 4.89 -4.17 7.53
N ARG A 62 5.69 -4.86 6.69
CA ARG A 62 7.15 -4.67 6.63
C ARG A 62 7.53 -3.33 5.98
N CYS A 63 6.63 -2.75 5.19
CA CYS A 63 6.81 -1.46 4.54
C CYS A 63 6.23 -0.27 5.34
N ARG A 64 5.67 -0.48 6.55
CA ARG A 64 5.01 0.58 7.33
C ARG A 64 5.89 1.78 7.61
N HIS A 65 7.18 1.57 7.84
CA HIS A 65 8.12 2.66 8.03
C HIS A 65 8.16 3.66 6.84
N ILE A 66 7.82 3.24 5.62
CA ILE A 66 7.72 4.11 4.43
C ILE A 66 6.31 4.68 4.29
N THR A 67 5.26 3.84 4.45
CA THR A 67 3.88 4.30 4.28
C THR A 67 3.45 5.26 5.40
N ASP A 68 3.93 5.07 6.62
CA ASP A 68 3.72 5.99 7.75
C ASP A 68 4.31 7.38 7.44
N GLN A 69 5.49 7.43 6.81
CA GLN A 69 6.10 8.71 6.40
C GLN A 69 5.24 9.41 5.34
N ALA A 70 4.72 8.66 4.36
CA ALA A 70 3.84 9.23 3.34
C ALA A 70 2.53 9.77 3.95
N GLU A 71 1.90 9.00 4.84
CA GLU A 71 0.70 9.42 5.56
C GLU A 71 0.95 10.66 6.41
N GLN A 72 2.06 10.72 7.14
CA GLN A 72 2.44 11.88 7.94
C GLN A 72 2.72 13.13 7.10
N LEU A 73 3.37 12.99 5.93
CA LEU A 73 3.56 14.10 5.01
C LEU A 73 2.23 14.65 4.49
N ILE A 74 1.31 13.76 4.08
CA ILE A 74 -0.02 14.16 3.61
C ILE A 74 -0.79 14.86 4.73
N LEU A 75 -0.81 14.31 5.94
CA LEU A 75 -1.47 14.96 7.09
C LEU A 75 -0.85 16.32 7.41
N GLY A 76 0.48 16.44 7.33
CA GLY A 76 1.19 17.71 7.51
C GLY A 76 0.76 18.76 6.49
N ALA A 77 0.74 18.41 5.21
CA ALA A 77 0.35 19.31 4.12
C ALA A 77 -1.12 19.75 4.22
N LEU A 78 -1.98 18.93 4.81
CA LEU A 78 -3.40 19.23 5.02
C LEU A 78 -3.70 19.91 6.36
N GLU A 79 -2.68 20.18 7.19
CA GLU A 79 -2.82 20.69 8.55
C GLU A 79 -3.65 19.76 9.47
N LEU A 80 -3.62 18.46 9.18
CA LEU A 80 -4.37 17.40 9.86
C LEU A 80 -3.49 16.47 10.71
N SER A 81 -2.26 16.86 11.05
CA SER A 81 -1.33 16.03 11.84
C SER A 81 -1.91 15.53 13.17
N HIS A 82 -2.86 16.27 13.75
CA HIS A 82 -3.59 15.88 14.96
C HIS A 82 -4.43 14.61 14.78
N LEU A 83 -4.74 14.21 13.55
CA LEU A 83 -5.47 12.98 13.22
C LEU A 83 -4.58 11.74 13.13
N TRP A 84 -3.27 11.84 13.37
CA TRP A 84 -2.37 10.68 13.31
C TRP A 84 -2.86 9.47 14.14
N PRO A 85 -3.34 9.63 15.40
CA PRO A 85 -3.91 8.50 16.15
C PRO A 85 -5.13 7.86 15.48
N ALA A 86 -5.94 8.65 14.76
CA ALA A 86 -7.10 8.14 14.04
C ALA A 86 -6.69 7.34 12.79
N VAL A 87 -5.63 7.76 12.10
CA VAL A 87 -5.05 7.02 10.96
C VAL A 87 -4.51 5.66 11.43
N LEU A 88 -3.73 5.64 12.53
CA LEU A 88 -3.24 4.40 13.12
C LEU A 88 -4.37 3.45 13.54
N LEU A 89 -5.46 3.99 14.09
CA LEU A 89 -6.64 3.20 14.46
C LEU A 89 -7.36 2.64 13.22
N ALA A 90 -7.47 3.43 12.15
CA ALA A 90 -8.09 2.99 10.91
C ALA A 90 -7.28 1.88 10.23
N ASP A 91 -5.96 1.98 10.21
CA ASP A 91 -5.06 0.93 9.71
C ASP A 91 -5.22 -0.37 10.51
N ALA A 92 -5.11 -0.29 11.84
CA ALA A 92 -5.26 -1.44 12.73
C ALA A 92 -6.61 -2.17 12.56
N ARG A 93 -7.67 -1.45 12.17
CA ARG A 93 -9.00 -2.01 11.89
C ARG A 93 -9.19 -2.51 10.46
N SER A 94 -8.37 -2.03 9.53
CA SER A 94 -8.42 -2.43 8.11
C SER A 94 -7.74 -3.78 7.86
N GLN A 95 -6.88 -4.22 8.78
CA GLN A 95 -6.27 -5.54 8.72
C GLN A 95 -7.35 -6.63 8.88
N LYS A 96 -7.37 -7.60 7.95
CA LYS A 96 -8.29 -8.74 8.04
C LYS A 96 -8.01 -9.53 9.33
N ALA A 97 -9.02 -9.66 10.18
CA ALA A 97 -8.95 -10.41 11.43
C ALA A 97 -8.53 -11.90 11.27
N THR A 98 -8.59 -12.42 10.04
CA THR A 98 -8.30 -13.83 9.73
C THR A 98 -6.82 -14.19 9.70
N GLY A 99 -5.90 -13.21 9.82
CA GLY A 99 -4.46 -13.45 9.73
C GLY A 99 -4.00 -13.96 8.36
N GLU A 100 -2.78 -14.48 8.29
CA GLU A 100 -2.25 -15.15 7.09
C GLU A 100 -3.04 -16.43 6.79
N ARG A 101 -3.28 -16.68 5.51
CA ARG A 101 -3.94 -17.91 5.08
C ARG A 101 -3.00 -19.10 5.32
N PRO A 102 -3.52 -20.28 5.71
CA PRO A 102 -2.71 -21.49 5.77
C PRO A 102 -2.04 -21.75 4.41
N GLY A 103 -0.73 -22.02 4.42
CA GLY A 103 0.06 -22.19 3.20
C GLY A 103 0.52 -20.88 2.55
N THR A 104 0.49 -19.75 3.27
CA THR A 104 1.21 -18.54 2.86
C THR A 104 2.72 -18.74 3.01
N GLU A 105 3.44 -18.44 1.94
CA GLU A 105 4.90 -18.48 1.86
C GLU A 105 5.47 -17.06 1.76
N ARG A 106 6.70 -16.91 2.26
CA ARG A 106 7.42 -15.63 2.34
C ARG A 106 8.58 -15.54 1.34
N GLU A 107 8.52 -16.36 0.30
CA GLU A 107 9.47 -16.37 -0.81
C GLU A 107 8.69 -16.37 -2.13
N TRP A 108 9.28 -15.82 -3.19
CA TRP A 108 8.68 -15.92 -4.51
C TRP A 108 8.89 -17.32 -5.07
N PRO A 109 7.84 -17.99 -5.56
CA PRO A 109 7.96 -19.30 -6.20
C PRO A 109 8.71 -19.26 -7.54
N PHE A 110 8.96 -18.07 -8.08
CA PHE A 110 9.77 -17.84 -9.28
C PHE A 110 10.84 -16.77 -9.01
N PRO A 111 11.98 -16.80 -9.74
CA PRO A 111 13.00 -15.77 -9.61
C PRO A 111 12.43 -14.37 -9.91
N TRP A 112 12.59 -13.44 -8.98
CA TRP A 112 12.25 -12.03 -9.20
C TRP A 112 13.40 -11.35 -9.97
N ASN A 113 13.14 -10.92 -11.20
CA ASN A 113 14.18 -10.39 -12.10
C ASN A 113 14.29 -8.85 -12.09
N GLY A 114 13.58 -8.14 -11.21
CA GLY A 114 13.76 -6.69 -10.97
C GLY A 114 13.50 -5.73 -12.14
N HIS A 115 12.98 -6.19 -13.27
CA HIS A 115 12.83 -5.37 -14.48
C HIS A 115 11.37 -5.13 -14.86
N HIS A 116 10.71 -4.19 -14.18
CA HIS A 116 9.60 -3.43 -14.76
C HIS A 116 9.68 -2.00 -14.19
N GLY A 117 10.52 -1.19 -14.83
CA GLY A 117 10.52 0.26 -14.70
C GLY A 117 9.49 0.89 -15.63
#